data_AF-A0A940MAW9-F1
#
_entry.id   AF-A0A940MAW9-F1
#
_cell.length_a   1.000
_cell.length_b   1.000
_cell.length_c   1.000
_cell.angle_alpha   90.00
_cell.angle_beta   90.00
_cell.angle_gamma   90.00
#
_symmetry.space_group_name_H-M   'P 1'
#
loop_
_entity.id
_entity.type
_entity.pdbx_description
1 polymer ?
#
loop_
_entity_poly.entity_id
_entity_poly.type
_entity_poly.pdbx_seq_one_letter_code
_entity_poly.pdbx_strand_id
1 'polypeptide(L)'
;MKMLRALSCLALIASWQAAAQAGPTLLETRLFAELPADFRHPESLASHPGTGEIYVGSFDAREPSSSRDNQILRLSPQGKVLARVRLGPTPLTGLAFADGQLYFLNFGASKLQRLPADFADAARPQDVASFGALEHRCRAARWHAPDPPG
;
A
#
# COMPACT_ATOMS: atom_id res chain seq x y z
N MET A 1 -39.64 28.65 41.86
CA MET A 1 -39.04 28.38 40.52
C MET A 1 -37.53 28.59 40.59
N LYS A 2 -36.74 27.58 40.99
CA LYS A 2 -35.25 27.66 40.96
C LYS A 2 -34.58 26.32 41.30
N MET A 3 -35.11 25.18 40.83
CA MET A 3 -34.48 23.88 41.14
C MET A 3 -34.74 22.77 40.12
N LEU A 4 -35.10 23.13 38.87
CA LEU A 4 -35.47 22.13 37.85
C LEU A 4 -34.70 22.25 36.52
N ARG A 5 -33.53 22.92 36.52
CA ARG A 5 -32.69 23.07 35.31
C ARG A 5 -31.29 22.44 35.42
N ALA A 6 -30.88 21.97 36.59
CA ALA A 6 -29.52 21.45 36.80
C ALA A 6 -29.37 19.95 36.47
N LEU A 7 -30.48 19.18 36.45
CA LEU A 7 -30.40 17.73 36.22
C LEU A 7 -30.25 17.33 34.74
N SER A 8 -30.61 18.21 33.79
CA SER A 8 -30.60 17.87 32.36
C SER A 8 -29.21 17.97 31.70
N CYS A 9 -28.27 18.71 32.27
CA CYS A 9 -26.92 18.83 31.70
C CYS A 9 -25.98 17.68 32.08
N LEU A 10 -26.23 16.96 33.18
CA LEU A 10 -25.34 15.87 33.62
C LEU A 10 -25.50 14.58 32.80
N ALA A 11 -26.70 14.30 32.30
CA ALA A 11 -26.97 13.06 31.55
C ALA A 11 -26.36 13.04 30.13
N LEU A 12 -26.04 14.21 29.57
CA LEU A 12 -25.41 14.33 28.24
C LEU A 12 -23.87 14.23 28.27
N ILE A 13 -23.25 14.34 29.45
CA ILE A 13 -21.78 14.27 29.58
C ILE A 13 -21.32 12.82 29.78
N ALA A 14 -22.16 11.97 30.39
CA ALA A 14 -21.83 10.57 30.67
C ALA A 14 -21.78 9.69 29.40
N SER A 15 -22.51 10.04 28.34
CA SER A 15 -22.52 9.28 27.08
C SER A 15 -21.31 9.54 26.17
N TRP A 16 -20.55 10.62 26.40
CA TRP A 16 -19.31 10.91 25.66
C TRP A 16 -18.08 10.20 26.21
N GLN A 17 -18.11 9.76 27.47
CA GLN A 17 -16.96 9.08 28.09
C GLN A 17 -16.89 7.59 27.75
N ALA A 18 -18.00 6.96 27.34
CA ALA A 18 -18.02 5.53 27.00
C ALA A 18 -17.44 5.22 25.61
N ALA A 19 -17.53 6.15 24.66
CA ALA A 19 -17.01 5.95 23.30
C ALA A 19 -15.48 6.14 23.20
N ALA A 20 -14.85 6.76 24.20
CA ALA A 20 -13.42 7.07 24.21
C ALA A 20 -12.54 5.97 24.84
N GLN A 21 -13.13 4.91 25.40
CA GLN A 21 -12.41 3.83 26.09
C GLN A 21 -12.39 2.49 25.35
N ALA A 22 -13.09 2.36 24.22
CA ALA A 22 -12.96 1.16 23.40
C ALA A 22 -11.61 1.23 22.68
N GLY A 23 -10.60 0.57 23.25
CA GLY A 23 -9.34 0.30 22.54
C GLY A 23 -9.60 -0.45 21.23
N PRO A 24 -8.56 -0.67 20.40
CA PRO A 24 -8.72 -1.38 19.14
C PRO A 24 -9.39 -2.73 19.34
N THR A 25 -10.39 -3.04 18.53
CA THR A 25 -10.99 -4.38 18.49
C THR A 25 -9.93 -5.35 18.00
N LEU A 26 -9.53 -6.29 18.87
CA LEU A 26 -8.66 -7.39 18.48
C LEU A 26 -9.49 -8.43 17.75
N LEU A 27 -9.08 -8.76 16.53
CA LEU A 27 -9.68 -9.81 15.73
C LEU A 27 -8.77 -11.04 15.76
N GLU A 28 -9.36 -12.22 15.88
CA GLU A 28 -8.62 -13.46 15.66
C GLU A 28 -8.11 -13.48 14.23
N THR A 29 -6.80 -13.68 14.06
CA THR A 29 -6.16 -13.78 12.75
C THR A 29 -5.71 -15.20 12.50
N ARG A 30 -5.70 -15.57 11.23
CA ARG A 30 -5.24 -16.88 10.75
C ARG A 30 -4.32 -16.67 9.57
N LEU A 31 -3.30 -17.52 9.48
CA LEU A 31 -2.36 -17.46 8.38
C LEU A 31 -3.10 -17.65 7.05
N PHE A 32 -2.96 -16.69 6.15
CA PHE A 32 -3.57 -16.75 4.84
C PHE A 32 -2.70 -17.53 3.84
N ALA A 33 -1.41 -17.18 3.76
CA ALA A 33 -0.47 -17.79 2.82
C ALA A 33 0.94 -17.82 3.41
N GLU A 34 1.65 -18.91 3.17
CA GLU A 34 3.11 -18.92 3.26
C GLU A 34 3.68 -18.52 1.90
N LEU A 35 4.44 -17.42 1.86
CA LEU A 35 5.07 -16.97 0.63
C LEU A 35 6.34 -17.79 0.36
N PRO A 36 6.73 -17.97 -0.92
CA PRO A 36 7.99 -18.61 -1.26
C PRO A 36 9.18 -17.98 -0.50
N ALA A 37 10.14 -18.80 -0.07
CA ALA A 37 11.28 -18.34 0.72
C ALA A 37 12.14 -17.26 0.02
N ASP A 38 12.11 -17.23 -1.32
CA ASP A 38 12.78 -16.24 -2.15
C ASP A 38 11.97 -14.93 -2.32
N PHE A 39 10.70 -14.91 -1.90
CA PHE A 39 9.86 -13.72 -1.95
C PHE A 39 10.05 -12.88 -0.68
N ARG A 40 10.65 -11.69 -0.83
CA ARG A 40 11.05 -10.84 0.29
C ARG A 40 10.33 -9.50 0.26
N HIS A 41 10.04 -8.95 1.43
CA HIS A 41 9.50 -7.59 1.61
C HIS A 41 8.20 -7.33 0.81
N PRO A 42 7.09 -8.02 1.13
CA PRO A 42 5.78 -7.70 0.55
C PRO A 42 5.38 -6.26 0.89
N GLU A 43 5.18 -5.41 -0.12
CA GLU A 43 4.83 -3.99 0.06
C GLU A 43 3.51 -3.61 -0.62
N SER A 44 3.04 -4.43 -1.58
CA SER A 44 1.84 -4.12 -2.35
C SER A 44 0.88 -5.30 -2.40
N LEU A 45 -0.41 -4.99 -2.37
CA LEU A 45 -1.52 -5.95 -2.35
C LEU A 45 -2.65 -5.45 -3.25
N ALA A 46 -3.24 -6.33 -4.04
CA ALA A 46 -4.50 -6.10 -4.74
C ALA A 46 -5.34 -7.38 -4.75
N SER A 47 -6.63 -7.27 -5.04
CA SER A 47 -7.52 -8.42 -5.19
C SER A 47 -8.31 -8.35 -6.48
N HIS A 48 -8.57 -9.52 -7.06
CA HIS A 48 -9.51 -9.66 -8.15
C HIS A 48 -10.94 -9.79 -7.57
N PRO A 49 -11.86 -8.83 -7.81
CA PRO A 49 -13.17 -8.83 -7.16
C PRO A 49 -14.07 -9.99 -7.59
N GLY A 50 -13.93 -10.47 -8.85
CA GLY A 50 -14.72 -11.59 -9.37
C GLY A 50 -14.28 -12.99 -8.90
N THR A 51 -12.98 -13.24 -8.73
CA THR A 51 -12.45 -14.58 -8.42
C THR A 51 -11.98 -14.71 -6.97
N GLY A 52 -11.69 -13.60 -6.29
CA GLY A 52 -11.05 -13.58 -4.99
C GLY A 52 -9.54 -13.86 -5.02
N GLU A 53 -8.92 -13.94 -6.20
CA GLU A 53 -7.47 -14.05 -6.32
C GLU A 53 -6.79 -12.83 -5.71
N ILE A 54 -5.63 -13.04 -5.10
CA ILE A 54 -4.85 -12.02 -4.41
C ILE A 54 -3.52 -11.83 -5.12
N TYR A 55 -3.12 -10.58 -5.32
CA TYR A 55 -1.85 -10.21 -5.93
C TYR A 55 -0.94 -9.59 -4.89
N VAL A 56 0.30 -10.04 -4.81
CA VAL A 56 1.29 -9.53 -3.85
C VAL A 56 2.55 -9.13 -4.60
N GLY A 57 3.03 -7.91 -4.39
CA GLY A 57 4.26 -7.39 -4.98
C GLY A 57 5.32 -7.10 -3.93
N SER A 58 6.57 -7.40 -4.25
CA SER A 58 7.71 -7.19 -3.36
C SER A 58 8.44 -5.87 -3.58
N PHE A 59 9.16 -5.41 -2.55
CA PHE A 59 10.18 -4.37 -2.60
C PHE A 59 11.49 -4.89 -1.99
N ASP A 60 12.30 -5.60 -2.76
CA ASP A 60 13.63 -6.03 -2.37
C ASP A 60 14.69 -4.98 -2.70
N ALA A 61 15.21 -4.33 -1.65
CA ALA A 61 16.17 -3.23 -1.73
C ALA A 61 17.63 -3.62 -1.51
N ARG A 62 17.95 -4.93 -1.46
CA ARG A 62 19.34 -5.42 -1.21
C ARG A 62 20.38 -4.79 -2.12
N GLU A 63 21.60 -4.65 -1.62
CA GLU A 63 22.77 -4.29 -2.42
C GLU A 63 23.75 -5.47 -2.50
N PRO A 64 24.42 -5.69 -3.66
CA PRO A 64 24.29 -4.93 -4.90
C PRO A 64 22.92 -5.16 -5.57
N SER A 65 22.46 -4.21 -6.38
CA SER A 65 21.18 -4.32 -7.11
C SER A 65 21.01 -5.63 -7.92
N SER A 66 22.11 -6.25 -8.36
CA SER A 66 22.12 -7.57 -9.01
C SER A 66 21.68 -8.73 -8.12
N SER A 67 21.64 -8.55 -6.80
CA SER A 67 21.15 -9.53 -5.82
C SER A 67 19.63 -9.43 -5.58
N ARG A 68 18.98 -8.38 -6.10
CA ARG A 68 17.55 -8.14 -5.94
C ARG A 68 16.76 -9.04 -6.87
N ASP A 69 15.65 -9.55 -6.34
CA ASP A 69 14.69 -10.30 -7.13
C ASP A 69 13.27 -9.96 -6.69
N ASN A 70 12.79 -8.84 -7.22
CA ASN A 70 11.42 -8.41 -7.03
C ASN A 70 10.48 -9.28 -7.86
N GLN A 71 9.33 -9.61 -7.30
CA GLN A 71 8.35 -10.49 -7.91
C GLN A 71 6.93 -9.95 -7.69
N ILE A 72 6.02 -10.36 -8.57
CA ILE A 72 4.57 -10.30 -8.35
C ILE A 72 4.07 -11.74 -8.25
N LEU A 73 3.37 -12.07 -7.18
CA LEU A 73 2.69 -13.34 -6.99
C LEU A 73 1.20 -13.17 -7.28
N ARG A 74 0.62 -14.19 -7.92
CA ARG A 74 -0.83 -14.41 -8.01
C ARG A 74 -1.18 -15.58 -7.11
N LEU A 75 -2.04 -15.34 -6.14
CA LEU A 75 -2.47 -16.31 -5.14
C LEU A 75 -3.95 -16.65 -5.36
N SER A 76 -4.31 -17.89 -5.08
CA SER A 76 -5.71 -18.29 -5.00
C SER A 76 -6.40 -17.61 -3.81
N PRO A 77 -7.75 -17.65 -3.74
CA PRO A 77 -8.48 -17.16 -2.59
C PRO A 77 -8.19 -17.90 -1.27
N GLN A 78 -7.41 -18.98 -1.32
CA GLN A 78 -6.96 -19.79 -0.19
C GLN A 78 -5.45 -19.66 0.06
N GLY A 79 -4.80 -18.68 -0.59
CA GLY A 79 -3.38 -18.39 -0.36
C GLY A 79 -2.40 -19.29 -1.11
N LYS A 80 -2.85 -20.15 -2.03
CA LYS A 80 -1.96 -20.97 -2.85
C LYS A 80 -1.34 -20.15 -3.97
N VAL A 81 -0.03 -20.24 -4.18
CA VAL A 81 0.64 -19.62 -5.34
C VAL A 81 0.14 -20.25 -6.64
N LEU A 82 -0.42 -19.44 -7.53
CA LEU A 82 -0.92 -19.82 -8.85
C LEU A 82 0.09 -19.47 -9.95
N ALA A 83 0.75 -18.31 -9.83
CA ALA A 83 1.76 -17.85 -10.78
C ALA A 83 2.70 -16.83 -10.12
N ARG A 84 3.89 -16.65 -10.71
CA ARG A 84 4.86 -15.62 -10.35
C ARG A 84 5.47 -14.94 -11.58
N VAL A 85 5.68 -13.64 -11.48
CA VAL A 85 6.45 -12.85 -12.44
C VAL A 85 7.66 -12.27 -11.72
N ARG A 86 8.87 -12.56 -12.21
CA ARG A 86 10.11 -12.00 -11.69
C ARG A 86 10.46 -10.73 -12.46
N LEU A 87 10.73 -9.66 -11.72
CA LEU A 87 11.03 -8.33 -12.21
C LEU A 87 12.48 -7.92 -11.87
N GLY A 88 13.24 -8.81 -11.25
CA GLY A 88 14.66 -8.62 -10.95
C GLY A 88 14.90 -7.40 -10.05
N PRO A 89 15.72 -6.42 -10.46
CA PRO A 89 16.07 -5.29 -9.61
C PRO A 89 14.97 -4.24 -9.42
N THR A 90 13.77 -4.49 -9.94
CA THR A 90 12.68 -3.52 -10.06
C THR A 90 11.76 -3.50 -8.82
N PRO A 91 11.90 -2.55 -7.88
CA PRO A 91 11.01 -2.46 -6.72
C PRO A 91 9.58 -2.04 -7.10
N LEU A 92 8.61 -2.54 -6.33
CA LEU A 92 7.17 -2.29 -6.50
C LEU A 92 6.57 -1.61 -5.27
N THR A 93 5.79 -0.55 -5.48
CA THR A 93 5.18 0.23 -4.38
C THR A 93 3.65 0.27 -4.43
N GLY A 94 3.01 -0.30 -5.46
CA GLY A 94 1.55 -0.32 -5.58
C GLY A 94 1.07 -1.32 -6.61
N LEU A 95 -0.09 -1.94 -6.31
CA LEU A 95 -0.83 -2.85 -7.18
C LEU A 95 -2.30 -2.43 -7.23
N ALA A 96 -2.92 -2.55 -8.41
CA ALA A 96 -4.34 -2.33 -8.56
C ALA A 96 -4.91 -3.24 -9.66
N PHE A 97 -6.03 -3.89 -9.38
CA PHE A 97 -6.81 -4.58 -10.40
C PHE A 97 -7.78 -3.59 -11.05
N ALA A 98 -7.83 -3.55 -12.38
CA ALA A 98 -8.85 -2.86 -13.15
C ALA A 98 -8.97 -3.47 -14.55
N ASP A 99 -10.19 -3.61 -15.07
CA ASP A 99 -10.47 -4.03 -16.46
C ASP A 99 -9.75 -5.32 -16.90
N GLY A 100 -9.68 -6.32 -16.01
CA GLY A 100 -9.01 -7.59 -16.28
C GLY A 100 -7.48 -7.49 -16.33
N GLN A 101 -6.91 -6.39 -15.85
CA GLN A 101 -5.48 -6.14 -15.78
C GLN A 101 -5.04 -5.89 -14.34
N LEU A 102 -3.81 -6.29 -14.05
CA LEU A 102 -3.09 -5.90 -12.84
C LEU A 102 -2.12 -4.78 -13.20
N TYR A 103 -2.40 -3.58 -12.71
CA TYR A 103 -1.54 -2.42 -12.82
C TYR A 103 -0.57 -2.36 -11.64
N PHE A 104 0.64 -1.92 -11.89
CA PHE A 104 1.64 -1.75 -10.85
C PHE A 104 2.60 -0.59 -11.13
N LEU A 105 3.13 -0.02 -10.05
CA LEU A 105 4.13 1.03 -10.11
C LEU A 105 5.52 0.42 -10.07
N ASN A 106 6.25 0.57 -11.17
CA ASN A 106 7.66 0.29 -11.25
C ASN A 106 8.42 1.49 -10.71
N PHE A 107 8.79 1.43 -9.43
CA PHE A 107 9.47 2.53 -8.76
C PHE A 107 10.88 2.78 -9.33
N GLY A 108 11.61 1.71 -9.67
CA GLY A 108 12.98 1.82 -10.21
C GLY A 108 13.07 2.44 -11.61
N ALA A 109 12.01 2.36 -12.41
CA ALA A 109 11.99 2.86 -13.79
C ALA A 109 11.04 4.05 -13.99
N SER A 110 10.37 4.53 -12.95
CA SER A 110 9.36 5.60 -13.02
C SER A 110 8.26 5.30 -14.06
N LYS A 111 7.66 4.11 -13.99
CA LYS A 111 6.61 3.68 -14.93
C LYS A 111 5.37 3.12 -14.25
N LEU A 112 4.23 3.33 -14.90
CA LEU A 112 3.05 2.50 -14.72
C LEU A 112 3.12 1.36 -15.72
N GLN A 113 3.05 0.14 -15.22
CA GLN A 113 3.05 -1.06 -16.04
C GLN A 113 1.82 -1.92 -15.72
N ARG A 114 1.52 -2.87 -16.59
CA ARG A 114 0.43 -3.83 -16.36
C ARG A 114 0.77 -5.24 -16.81
N LEU A 115 0.06 -6.21 -16.24
CA LEU A 115 -0.02 -7.60 -16.66
C LEU A 115 -1.50 -7.99 -16.84
N PRO A 116 -1.83 -8.96 -17.70
CA PRO A 116 -3.13 -9.62 -17.65
C PRO A 116 -3.40 -10.13 -16.24
N ALA A 117 -4.60 -9.95 -15.70
CA ALA A 117 -4.89 -10.35 -14.32
C ALA A 117 -4.82 -11.87 -14.11
N ASP A 118 -4.95 -12.65 -15.18
CA ASP A 118 -4.83 -14.10 -15.23
C ASP A 118 -3.42 -14.58 -15.62
N PHE A 119 -2.40 -13.72 -15.48
CA PHE A 119 -1.04 -14.02 -15.91
C PHE A 119 -0.52 -15.38 -15.43
N ALA A 120 0.26 -16.03 -16.29
CA ALA A 120 1.03 -17.21 -15.97
C ALA A 120 2.48 -16.84 -15.62
N ASP A 121 3.26 -17.85 -15.23
CA ASP A 121 4.68 -17.68 -14.99
C ASP A 121 5.40 -17.06 -16.20
N ALA A 122 6.37 -16.20 -15.93
CA ALA A 122 7.18 -15.50 -16.93
C ALA A 122 6.41 -14.54 -17.87
N ALA A 123 5.17 -14.18 -17.55
CA ALA A 123 4.48 -13.09 -18.23
C ALA A 123 5.31 -11.79 -18.20
N ARG A 124 5.30 -11.06 -19.32
CA ARG A 124 6.08 -9.82 -19.46
C ARG A 124 5.19 -8.60 -19.23
N PRO A 125 5.59 -7.69 -18.34
CA PRO A 125 4.87 -6.44 -18.15
C PRO A 125 4.82 -5.60 -19.43
N GLN A 126 3.71 -4.89 -19.60
CA GLN A 126 3.53 -3.88 -20.63
C GLN A 126 3.63 -2.49 -20.01
N ASP A 127 4.37 -1.60 -20.65
CA ASP A 127 4.39 -0.18 -20.27
C ASP A 127 3.06 0.47 -20.61
N VAL A 128 2.51 1.23 -19.65
CA VAL A 128 1.26 1.99 -19.80
C VAL A 128 1.55 3.48 -19.82
N ALA A 129 2.38 3.94 -18.89
CA ALA A 129 2.79 5.34 -18.80
C ALA A 129 4.20 5.46 -18.19
N SER A 130 4.86 6.57 -18.49
CA SER A 130 6.13 6.97 -17.88
C SER A 130 5.92 8.25 -17.08
N PHE A 131 6.54 8.34 -15.91
CA PHE A 131 6.48 9.50 -15.04
C PHE A 131 7.79 10.29 -15.17
N GLY A 132 7.68 11.54 -15.61
CA GLY A 132 8.81 12.47 -15.63
C GLY A 132 9.14 12.97 -14.22
N ALA A 133 10.36 13.49 -14.05
CA ALA A 133 10.71 14.23 -12.85
C ALA A 133 9.77 15.44 -12.69
N LEU A 134 9.34 15.69 -11.45
CA LEU A 134 8.60 16.92 -11.15
C LEU A 134 9.59 18.10 -11.23
N GLU A 135 9.37 19.00 -12.18
CA GLU A 135 10.10 20.26 -12.21
C GLU A 135 9.51 21.21 -11.16
N HIS A 136 10.07 21.19 -9.96
CA HIS A 136 9.82 22.26 -9.02
C HIS A 136 10.60 23.49 -9.46
N ARG A 137 9.92 24.54 -9.94
CA ARG A 137 10.49 25.89 -9.82
C ARG A 137 10.59 26.19 -8.34
N CYS A 138 11.75 25.91 -7.75
CA CYS A 138 12.08 26.31 -6.39
C CYS A 138 11.99 27.84 -6.35
N ARG A 139 10.85 28.39 -5.95
CA ARG A 139 10.75 29.80 -5.61
C ARG A 139 11.53 29.92 -4.32
N ALA A 140 12.74 30.48 -4.39
CA ALA A 140 13.62 30.64 -3.24
C ALA A 140 12.79 31.15 -2.05
N ALA A 141 12.75 30.36 -0.98
CA ALA A 141 12.15 30.81 0.27
C ALA A 141 12.87 32.10 0.67
N ARG A 142 12.14 33.21 0.76
CA ARG A 142 12.66 34.40 1.44
C ARG A 142 12.70 34.05 2.92
N TRP A 143 13.84 33.57 3.38
CA TRP A 143 14.13 33.49 4.80
C TRP A 143 14.16 34.94 5.31
N HIS A 144 13.15 35.33 6.08
CA HIS A 144 13.27 36.50 6.95
C HIS A 144 14.19 36.09 8.10
N ALA A 145 15.43 36.57 8.07
CA ALA A 145 16.29 36.49 9.25
C ALA A 145 15.62 37.25 10.40
N PRO A 146 15.62 36.73 11.64
CA PRO A 146 15.21 37.51 12.79
C PRO A 146 16.14 38.72 12.95
N ASP A 147 15.57 39.89 13.29
CA ASP A 147 16.34 41.09 13.54
C ASP A 147 17.35 40.85 14.69
N PRO A 148 18.56 41.43 14.62
CA PRO A 148 19.54 41.29 15.69
C PRO A 148 19.04 41.94 16.99
N PRO A 149 19.42 41.39 18.16
CA PRO A 149 19.06 42.00 19.44
C PRO A 149 19.70 43.39 19.57
N GLY A 150 18.88 44.36 19.95
CA GLY A 150 19.28 45.74 20.24
C GLY A 150 19.85 45.93 21.65
#